data_AF-A0A1I1A7V2-F1
#
_entry.id   AF-A0A1I1A7V2-F1
#
_cell.length_a   1.000
_cell.length_b   1.000
_cell.length_c   1.000
_cell.angle_alpha   90.00
_cell.angle_beta   90.00
_cell.angle_gamma   90.00
#
_symmetry.space_group_name_H-M   'P 1'
#
loop_
_entity.id
_entity.type
_entity.pdbx_description
1 polymer ?
#
loop_
_entity_poly.entity_id
_entity_poly.type
_entity_poly.pdbx_seq_one_letter_code
_entity_poly.pdbx_strand_id
1 'polypeptide(L)'
;MFNLALLISISLLVVIMLLNIVVTLATSRGGYAVYAPAAMIFVAGIVMIVISIFGKVEMLGLGFGGWGGASLFAAAIGFIVTSLVETYRQHS
;
A
#
# COMPACT_ATOMS: atom_id res chain seq x y z
N MET A 1 -16.13 8.41 -11.93
CA MET A 1 -15.02 7.43 -11.82
C MET A 1 -14.05 7.73 -10.68
N PHE A 2 -13.83 9.00 -10.29
CA PHE A 2 -13.00 9.36 -9.11
C PHE A 2 -13.46 8.73 -7.78
N ASN A 3 -14.78 8.64 -7.55
CA ASN A 3 -15.33 8.06 -6.32
C ASN A 3 -15.01 6.55 -6.16
N LEU A 4 -14.98 5.81 -7.28
CA LEU A 4 -14.63 4.40 -7.32
C LEU A 4 -13.14 4.19 -7.03
N ALA A 5 -12.28 5.08 -7.55
CA ALA A 5 -10.86 5.07 -7.24
C ALA A 5 -10.62 5.27 -5.74
N LEU A 6 -11.27 6.27 -5.14
CA LEU A 6 -11.19 6.53 -3.70
C LEU A 6 -11.63 5.34 -2.85
N LEU A 7 -12.73 4.69 -3.20
CA LEU A 7 -13.20 3.50 -2.49
C LEU A 7 -12.16 2.38 -2.54
N ILE A 8 -11.59 2.10 -3.71
CA ILE A 8 -10.56 1.07 -3.87
C ILE A 8 -9.29 1.44 -3.10
N SER A 9 -8.86 2.71 -3.15
CA SER A 9 -7.72 3.19 -2.35
C SER A 9 -7.90 2.95 -0.86
N ILE A 10 -9.09 3.27 -0.33
CA ILE A 10 -9.40 3.09 1.10
C ILE A 10 -9.48 1.61 1.45
N SER A 11 -10.10 0.78 0.61
CA SER A 11 -10.15 -0.67 0.83
C SER A 11 -8.75 -1.29 0.82
N LEU A 12 -7.91 -0.92 -0.15
CA LEU A 12 -6.53 -1.40 -0.22
C LEU A 12 -5.73 -0.94 1.00
N LEU A 13 -5.90 0.32 1.42
CA LEU A 13 -5.27 0.87 2.61
C LEU A 13 -5.57 0.03 3.85
N VAL A 14 -6.84 -0.32 4.08
CA VAL A 14 -7.24 -1.15 5.22
C VAL A 14 -6.53 -2.51 5.19
N VAL A 15 -6.44 -3.15 4.02
CA VAL A 15 -5.74 -4.43 3.85
C VAL A 15 -4.25 -4.30 4.17
N ILE A 16 -3.60 -3.22 3.70
CA ILE A 16 -2.18 -2.95 4.00
C ILE A 16 -1.95 -2.73 5.48
N MET A 17 -2.84 -1.98 6.14
CA MET A 17 -2.74 -1.75 7.58
C MET A 17 -2.87 -3.05 8.37
N LEU A 18 -3.82 -3.92 8.00
CA LEU A 18 -3.95 -5.24 8.61
C LEU A 18 -2.70 -6.10 8.40
N LEU A 19 -2.14 -6.12 7.18
CA LEU A 19 -0.90 -6.84 6.88
C LEU A 19 0.28 -6.29 7.69
N ASN A 20 0.42 -4.97 7.79
CA ASN A 20 1.47 -4.34 8.60
C ASN A 20 1.30 -4.69 10.08
N ILE A 21 0.08 -4.70 10.63
CA ILE A 21 -0.18 -5.12 12.02
C ILE A 21 0.22 -6.58 12.23
N VAL A 22 -0.17 -7.49 11.32
CA VAL A 22 0.18 -8.92 11.41
C VAL A 22 1.69 -9.12 11.36
N VAL A 23 2.40 -8.44 10.46
CA VAL A 23 3.87 -8.52 10.35
C VAL A 23 4.56 -7.89 11.57
N THR A 24 4.02 -6.80 12.10
CA THR A 24 4.47 -6.14 13.34
C THR A 24 4.34 -7.06 14.55
N LEU A 25 3.25 -7.85 14.61
CA LEU A 25 2.99 -8.80 15.68
C LEU A 25 3.85 -10.07 15.56
N ALA A 26 4.08 -10.53 14.32
CA ALA A 26 4.94 -11.68 14.04
C ALA A 26 6.45 -11.37 14.18
N THR A 27 6.85 -10.11 13.96
CA THR A 27 8.23 -9.65 14.13
C THR A 27 8.50 -9.35 15.61
N SER A 28 9.15 -10.29 16.30
CA SER A 28 9.52 -10.16 17.72
C SER A 28 10.89 -9.50 17.96
N ARG A 29 11.67 -9.21 16.92
CA ARG A 29 13.02 -8.65 17.03
C ARG A 29 13.20 -7.56 15.98
N GLY A 30 13.61 -6.37 16.43
CA GLY A 30 13.71 -5.15 15.62
C GLY A 30 14.36 -5.40 14.26
N GLY A 31 13.63 -5.05 13.21
CA GLY A 31 14.08 -5.23 11.85
C GLY A 31 13.12 -4.54 10.88
N TYR A 32 13.64 -4.05 9.76
CA TYR A 32 12.88 -3.33 8.73
C TYR A 32 11.84 -4.19 8.00
N ALA A 33 11.59 -5.43 8.46
CA ALA A 33 10.61 -6.35 7.89
C ALA A 33 9.18 -5.80 7.93
N VAL A 34 8.87 -4.91 8.88
CA VAL A 34 7.56 -4.24 8.97
C VAL A 34 7.27 -3.35 7.76
N TYR A 35 8.30 -2.93 7.01
CA TYR A 35 8.16 -2.15 5.79
C TYR A 35 7.95 -3.00 4.53
N ALA A 36 8.17 -4.32 4.61
CA ALA A 36 8.10 -5.19 3.44
C ALA A 36 6.72 -5.19 2.75
N PRO A 37 5.57 -5.23 3.46
CA PRO A 37 4.25 -5.23 2.81
C PRO A 37 3.97 -3.92 2.06
N ALA A 38 4.29 -2.78 2.68
CA ALA A 38 4.12 -1.47 2.06
C ALA A 38 5.06 -1.30 0.85
N ALA A 39 6.30 -1.79 0.93
CA ALA A 39 7.25 -1.76 -0.18
C ALA A 39 6.81 -2.62 -1.38
N MET A 40 6.29 -3.83 -1.13
CA MET A 40 5.77 -4.68 -2.20
C MET A 40 4.61 -4.02 -2.95
N ILE A 41 3.67 -3.41 -2.22
CA ILE A 41 2.51 -2.77 -2.85
C ILE A 41 2.89 -1.45 -3.52
N PHE A 42 3.88 -0.74 -3.01
CA PHE A 42 4.47 0.41 -3.70
C PHE A 42 5.05 0.01 -5.06
N VAL A 43 5.88 -1.03 -5.11
CA VAL A 43 6.47 -1.51 -6.36
C VAL A 43 5.39 -2.02 -7.33
N ALA A 44 4.40 -2.78 -6.84
CA ALA A 44 3.28 -3.23 -7.64
C ALA A 44 2.46 -2.06 -8.22
N GLY A 45 2.26 -1.00 -7.42
CA GLY A 45 1.59 0.23 -7.85
C GLY A 45 2.35 0.94 -8.97
N ILE A 46 3.68 1.06 -8.86
CA ILE A 46 4.52 1.63 -9.92
C ILE A 46 4.37 0.82 -11.21
N VAL A 47 4.49 -0.51 -11.13
CA VAL A 47 4.37 -1.39 -12.30
C VAL A 47 3.02 -1.20 -12.98
N MET A 48 1.92 -1.15 -12.22
CA MET A 48 0.59 -0.89 -12.79
C MET A 48 0.48 0.47 -13.46
N ILE A 49 1.05 1.54 -12.89
CA ILE A 49 1.06 2.87 -13.52
C ILE A 49 1.85 2.83 -14.82
N VAL A 50 3.04 2.21 -14.83
CA VAL A 50 3.88 2.12 -16.03
C VAL A 50 3.15 1.37 -17.15
N ILE A 51 2.52 0.24 -16.83
CA ILE A 51 1.73 -0.53 -17.80
C ILE A 51 0.55 0.30 -18.35
N SER A 52 -0.05 1.16 -17.51
CA SER A 52 -1.16 2.02 -17.94
C SER A 52 -0.79 3.07 -19.00
N ILE A 53 0.51 3.40 -19.13
CA ILE A 53 1.02 4.30 -20.17
C ILE A 53 0.99 3.62 -21.54
N PHE A 54 1.25 2.31 -21.60
CA PHE A 54 1.34 1.54 -22.84
C PHE A 54 -0.02 1.04 -23.35
N GLY A 55 -1.06 1.09 -22.52
CA GLY A 55 -2.42 0.73 -22.93
C GLY A 55 -3.46 1.01 -21.87
N LYS A 56 -4.64 1.46 -22.30
CA LYS A 56 -5.83 1.57 -21.44
C LYS A 56 -6.44 0.19 -21.24
N VAL A 57 -5.83 -0.59 -20.36
CA VAL A 57 -6.45 -1.83 -19.88
C VAL A 57 -7.32 -1.45 -18.67
N GLU A 58 -8.60 -1.79 -18.75
CA GLU A 58 -9.58 -1.57 -17.68
C GLU A 58 -9.87 -2.89 -16.98
N MET A 59 -9.79 -2.88 -15.66
CA MET A 59 -10.07 -4.03 -14.81
C MET A 59 -11.04 -3.60 -13.71
N LEU A 60 -12.18 -4.29 -13.59
CA LEU A 60 -13.22 -4.00 -12.60
C LEU A 60 -13.72 -2.53 -12.61
N GLY A 61 -13.86 -1.94 -13.80
CA GLY A 61 -14.36 -0.57 -13.98
C GLY A 61 -13.34 0.54 -13.66
N LEU A 62 -12.07 0.17 -13.47
CA LEU A 62 -10.95 1.09 -13.26
C LEU A 62 -9.75 0.72 -14.14
N GLY A 63 -9.16 1.71 -14.80
CA GLY A 63 -7.92 1.50 -15.54
C GLY A 63 -6.76 1.08 -14.64
N PHE A 64 -5.76 0.40 -15.19
CA PHE A 64 -4.51 0.09 -14.45
C PHE A 64 -3.86 1.32 -13.80
N GLY A 65 -4.03 2.51 -14.39
CA GLY A 65 -3.56 3.76 -13.79
C GLY A 65 -4.29 4.12 -12.49
N GLY A 66 -5.58 3.78 -12.39
CA GLY A 66 -6.36 3.99 -11.16
C GLY A 66 -6.03 2.96 -10.08
N TRP A 67 -5.84 1.69 -10.45
CA TRP A 67 -5.36 0.66 -9.53
C TRP A 67 -3.94 0.95 -9.04
N GLY A 68 -3.05 1.40 -9.92
CA GLY A 68 -1.71 1.83 -9.58
C GLY A 68 -1.71 3.04 -8.65
N GLY A 69 -2.51 4.06 -8.93
CA GLY A 69 -2.67 5.23 -8.07
C GLY A 69 -3.21 4.88 -6.68
N ALA A 70 -4.24 4.03 -6.60
CA ALA A 70 -4.78 3.53 -5.33
C ALA A 70 -3.72 2.76 -4.52
N SER A 71 -2.93 1.91 -5.19
CA SER A 71 -1.86 1.13 -4.57
C SER A 71 -0.73 2.00 -4.04
N LEU A 72 -0.30 3.01 -4.80
CA LEU A 72 0.73 3.95 -4.34
C LEU A 72 0.26 4.81 -3.18
N PHE A 73 -0.99 5.29 -3.22
CA PHE A 73 -1.58 6.04 -2.12
C PHE A 73 -1.65 5.19 -0.84
N ALA A 74 -2.15 3.97 -0.97
CA ALA A 74 -2.25 3.03 0.15
C ALA A 74 -0.86 2.69 0.73
N ALA A 75 0.15 2.49 -0.13
CA ALA A 75 1.52 2.25 0.30
C ALA A 75 2.13 3.46 1.02
N ALA A 76 1.92 4.69 0.53
CA ALA A 76 2.44 5.91 1.16
C ALA A 76 1.91 6.08 2.59
N ILE A 77 0.60 5.90 2.80
CA ILE A 77 0.02 5.95 4.15
C ILE A 77 0.51 4.76 4.99
N GLY A 78 0.62 3.56 4.40
CA GLY A 78 1.18 2.38 5.06
C GLY A 78 2.60 2.63 5.59
N PHE A 79 3.46 3.30 4.81
CA PHE A 79 4.79 3.70 5.23
C PHE A 79 4.77 4.70 6.40
N ILE A 80 3.91 5.72 6.32
CA ILE A 80 3.76 6.72 7.38
C ILE A 80 3.35 6.03 8.68
N VAL A 81 2.31 5.19 8.63
CA VAL A 81 1.80 4.48 9.82
C VAL A 81 2.84 3.53 10.39
N THR A 82 3.53 2.75 9.55
CA THR A 82 4.61 1.87 10.03
C THR A 82 5.74 2.67 10.68
N SER A 83 6.12 3.82 10.12
CA SER A 83 7.14 4.68 10.74
C SER A 83 6.72 5.23 12.11
N LEU A 84 5.44 5.57 12.28
CA LEU A 84 4.89 5.98 13.58
C LEU A 84 4.93 4.82 14.58
N VAL A 85 4.45 3.64 14.19
CA VAL A 85 4.43 2.45 15.05
C VAL A 85 5.85 2.05 15.48
N GLU A 86 6.82 2.08 14.57
CA GLU A 86 8.22 1.81 14.89
C GLU A 86 8.79 2.84 15.86
N THR A 87 8.50 4.13 15.66
CA THR A 87 8.93 5.20 16.58
C THR A 87 8.39 4.98 17.99
N TYR A 88 7.12 4.57 18.12
CA TYR A 88 6.54 4.25 19.43
C TYR A 88 7.17 3.01 20.08
N ARG A 89 7.51 1.98 19.31
CA ARG A 89 8.16 0.76 19.84
C ARG A 89 9.59 0.98 20.31
N GLN A 90 10.32 1.91 19.70
CA GLN A 90 11.71 2.21 20.09
C GLN A 90 11.81 3.13 21.32
N HIS A 91 10.73 3.84 21.67
CA HIS A 91 10.68 4.78 22.80
C HIS A 91 9.98 4.24 24.06
N SER A 92 9.49 2.98 24.05
CA SER A 92 8.84 2.29 25.17
C SER A 92 9.72 1.17 25.73
#